data_AF-A0AAD0ST27-F1
#
_entry.id   AF-A0AAD0ST27-F1
#
_cell.length_a   1.000
_cell.length_b   1.000
_cell.length_c   1.000
_cell.angle_alpha   90.00
_cell.angle_beta   90.00
_cell.angle_gamma   90.00
#
_symmetry.space_group_name_H-M   'P 1'
#
loop_
_entity.id
_entity.type
_entity.pdbx_description
1 polymer ?
#
loop_
_entity_poly.entity_id
_entity_poly.type
_entity_poly.pdbx_seq_one_letter_code
_entity_poly.pdbx_strand_id
1 'polypeptide(L)'
;MTINSNSLQSFTSLNGAIKVTKIDDTNSSSNKSNEAVSVNISTNATSNTTSLLNSLEEKTVIQARNGYVNLEEARQVKILEEHYSKMNEENKKFDYPPAHILDKYFDQSSPYYIQGLTKHEREIAYSAEIHYLKDRKMFAFADALLRNEPPLFGDVDVAEEKAYNREKVNGQFQSLLNKYNISIPKDTKLSFTIDPNTLKVTVTGTDDETLAKSIEDVINTADNAKQLFLHIKSSRSDDSSQYNGASGSKYSLVQTIKDATGYTLKDLEIKDGKFITPDGTDIAQLYAKKINENSKMPNDHKMMIISADTADLKKLAKNGFDSVPDLVLSIDYQNGSFYDVKQSENFGTEKNGWIKELKEARTAELMAYKNEEYQSQYLDTTQFTQKYNDIDLTSKKINIKNDEKEFLTKDELMLKYLLGNDEKSENDDFQEIIEKLQKINEQN
;
A
#
# COMPACT_ATOMS: atom_id res chain seq x y z
N MET A 1 -16.76 -6.72 -48.70
CA MET A 1 -16.17 -7.04 -50.03
C MET A 1 -14.88 -7.78 -49.74
N THR A 2 -14.80 -9.06 -50.10
CA THR A 2 -13.58 -9.86 -49.89
C THR A 2 -12.76 -9.80 -51.18
N ILE A 3 -11.56 -9.22 -51.12
CA ILE A 3 -10.64 -9.18 -52.26
C ILE A 3 -9.51 -10.16 -51.96
N ASN A 4 -9.53 -11.32 -52.61
CA ASN A 4 -8.40 -12.24 -52.61
C ASN A 4 -7.42 -11.81 -53.70
N SER A 5 -6.23 -11.36 -53.31
CA SER A 5 -5.11 -11.13 -54.21
C SER A 5 -3.85 -11.79 -53.64
N ASN A 6 -3.19 -12.63 -54.44
CA ASN A 6 -1.95 -13.34 -54.08
C ASN A 6 -0.67 -12.50 -54.32
N SER A 7 -0.76 -11.17 -54.21
CA SER A 7 0.39 -10.27 -54.31
C SER A 7 0.36 -9.20 -53.23
N LEU A 8 1.53 -8.96 -52.61
CA LEU A 8 1.74 -7.91 -51.62
C LEU A 8 1.52 -6.53 -52.28
N GLN A 9 0.43 -5.87 -51.91
CA GLN A 9 0.19 -4.47 -52.27
C GLN A 9 0.53 -3.57 -51.08
N SER A 10 1.39 -2.58 -51.31
CA SER A 10 1.66 -1.52 -50.35
C SER A 10 0.66 -0.38 -50.55
N PHE A 11 0.05 0.09 -49.46
CA PHE A 11 -0.79 1.28 -49.44
C PHE A 11 -0.08 2.37 -48.66
N THR A 12 0.14 3.53 -49.28
CA THR A 12 0.59 4.74 -48.58
C THR A 12 -0.59 5.70 -48.45
N SER A 13 -0.85 6.15 -47.22
CA SER A 13 -1.86 7.18 -46.96
C SER A 13 -1.19 8.56 -46.88
N LEU A 14 -1.53 9.45 -47.79
CA LEU A 14 -1.44 10.89 -47.51
C LEU A 14 -2.86 11.41 -47.26
N ASN A 15 -3.06 12.04 -46.10
CA ASN A 15 -4.30 12.71 -45.68
C ASN A 15 -5.56 11.83 -45.58
N GLY A 16 -5.43 10.60 -45.05
CA GLY A 16 -6.59 9.84 -44.55
C GLY A 16 -7.62 9.37 -45.58
N ALA A 17 -7.39 9.55 -46.88
CA ALA A 17 -8.25 9.03 -47.95
C ALA A 17 -7.50 7.97 -48.77
N ILE A 18 -8.02 6.74 -48.79
CA ILE A 18 -7.54 5.69 -49.69
C ILE A 18 -8.14 5.96 -51.08
N LYS A 19 -7.30 6.32 -52.05
CA LYS A 19 -7.73 6.52 -53.44
C LYS A 19 -7.68 5.17 -54.18
N VAL A 20 -8.84 4.53 -54.35
CA VAL A 20 -8.97 3.34 -55.21
C VAL A 20 -9.30 3.80 -56.62
N THR A 21 -8.40 3.58 -57.57
CA THR A 21 -8.67 3.84 -58.99
C THR A 21 -9.18 2.56 -59.62
N LYS A 22 -10.45 2.52 -60.01
CA LYS A 22 -11.04 1.40 -60.74
C LYS A 22 -10.63 1.52 -62.21
N ILE A 23 -9.84 0.58 -62.70
CA ILE A 23 -9.59 0.42 -64.15
C ILE A 23 -10.63 -0.59 -64.64
N ASP A 24 -11.74 -0.09 -65.16
CA ASP A 24 -12.69 -0.92 -65.91
C ASP A 24 -12.45 -0.69 -67.41
N ASP A 25 -11.85 -1.69 -68.07
CA ASP A 25 -11.94 -1.84 -69.52
C ASP A 25 -13.39 -2.23 -69.85
N THR A 26 -14.21 -1.28 -70.29
CA THR A 26 -15.26 -1.42 -71.34
C THR A 26 -16.15 -0.17 -71.45
N ASN A 27 -16.37 0.26 -72.69
CA ASN A 27 -17.26 1.36 -73.09
C ASN A 27 -18.72 1.16 -72.64
N SER A 28 -19.27 2.06 -71.82
CA SER A 28 -20.58 2.71 -72.08
C SER A 28 -20.79 3.90 -71.13
N SER A 29 -21.41 4.96 -71.62
CA SER A 29 -21.59 6.23 -70.92
C SER A 29 -22.69 6.18 -69.86
N SER A 30 -22.47 6.77 -68.68
CA SER A 30 -23.35 7.81 -68.09
C SER A 30 -22.93 8.19 -66.66
N ASN A 31 -22.89 9.52 -66.46
CA ASN A 31 -22.96 10.29 -65.22
C ASN A 31 -21.89 10.08 -64.12
N LYS A 32 -20.91 11.00 -64.13
CA LYS A 32 -20.03 11.32 -63.00
C LYS A 32 -20.84 11.95 -61.86
N SER A 33 -20.98 11.24 -60.74
CA SER A 33 -21.16 11.84 -59.42
C SER A 33 -19.82 11.79 -58.68
N ASN A 34 -19.13 12.93 -58.61
CA ASN A 34 -17.94 13.12 -57.77
C ASN A 34 -18.36 13.46 -56.32
N GLU A 35 -19.21 12.64 -55.71
CA GLU A 35 -19.43 12.71 -54.27
C GLU A 35 -18.46 11.76 -53.57
N ALA A 36 -17.59 12.33 -52.74
CA ALA A 36 -16.81 11.56 -51.80
C ALA A 36 -17.80 10.89 -50.84
N VAL A 37 -17.95 9.57 -50.97
CA VAL A 37 -18.69 8.77 -49.98
C VAL A 37 -17.85 8.76 -48.72
N SER A 38 -18.19 9.61 -47.75
CA SER A 38 -17.69 9.52 -46.39
C SER A 38 -18.32 8.30 -45.74
N VAL A 39 -17.62 7.16 -45.77
CA VAL A 39 -18.01 6.00 -44.97
C VAL A 39 -17.66 6.32 -43.51
N ASN A 40 -18.67 6.68 -42.72
CA ASN A 40 -18.51 6.90 -41.29
C ASN A 40 -18.34 5.52 -40.63
N ILE A 41 -17.11 5.14 -40.28
CA ILE A 41 -16.78 3.82 -39.68
C ILE A 41 -17.18 3.77 -38.19
N SER A 42 -17.72 4.84 -37.62
CA SER A 42 -18.11 4.89 -36.19
C SER A 42 -19.26 3.94 -35.84
N THR A 43 -20.23 3.72 -36.74
CA THR A 43 -21.39 2.85 -36.46
C THR A 43 -21.06 1.35 -36.47
N ASN A 44 -19.98 0.94 -37.15
CA ASN A 44 -19.51 -0.45 -37.14
C ASN A 44 -18.70 -0.79 -35.89
N ALA A 45 -18.03 0.18 -35.26
CA ALA A 45 -17.25 -0.08 -34.05
C ALA A 45 -18.15 -0.49 -32.88
N THR A 46 -19.22 0.27 -32.59
CA THR A 46 -20.20 -0.05 -31.53
C THR A 46 -20.89 -1.38 -31.77
N SER A 47 -21.29 -1.64 -33.02
CA SER A 47 -21.96 -2.89 -33.40
C SER A 47 -21.05 -4.11 -33.18
N ASN A 48 -19.75 -3.95 -33.42
CA ASN A 48 -18.76 -5.00 -33.17
C ASN A 48 -18.45 -5.15 -31.67
N THR A 49 -18.33 -4.06 -30.91
CA THR A 49 -18.08 -4.11 -29.46
C THR A 49 -19.25 -4.77 -28.73
N THR A 50 -20.49 -4.41 -29.04
CA THR A 50 -21.69 -5.03 -28.43
C THR A 50 -21.81 -6.51 -28.81
N SER A 51 -21.49 -6.88 -30.05
CA SER A 51 -21.44 -8.28 -30.48
C SER A 51 -20.37 -9.07 -29.73
N LEU A 52 -19.19 -8.49 -29.51
CA LEU A 52 -18.09 -9.09 -28.74
C LEU A 52 -18.42 -9.19 -27.24
N LEU A 53 -19.04 -8.16 -26.66
CA LEU A 53 -19.53 -8.18 -25.27
C LEU A 53 -20.52 -9.32 -25.04
N ASN A 54 -21.44 -9.55 -25.99
CA ASN A 54 -22.43 -10.62 -25.88
C ASN A 54 -21.86 -12.03 -26.16
N SER A 55 -20.70 -12.14 -26.82
CA SER A 55 -20.13 -13.43 -27.23
C SER A 55 -18.95 -13.88 -26.38
N LEU A 56 -18.22 -12.95 -25.76
CA LEU A 56 -17.06 -13.24 -24.94
C LEU A 56 -17.46 -13.38 -23.47
N GLU A 57 -16.89 -14.38 -22.80
CA GLU A 57 -17.03 -14.52 -21.36
C GLU A 57 -16.45 -13.29 -20.65
N GLU A 58 -17.25 -12.71 -19.74
CA GLU A 58 -16.82 -11.65 -18.84
C GLU A 58 -15.76 -12.19 -17.89
N LYS A 59 -14.58 -11.56 -17.88
CA LYS A 59 -13.48 -11.91 -16.99
C LYS A 59 -12.86 -10.64 -16.43
N THR A 60 -12.52 -10.70 -15.15
CA THR A 60 -11.72 -9.68 -14.50
C THR A 60 -10.29 -9.76 -15.02
N VAL A 61 -9.85 -8.75 -15.77
CA VAL A 61 -8.53 -8.64 -16.37
C VAL A 61 -7.63 -7.73 -15.54
N ILE A 62 -8.17 -6.60 -15.09
CA ILE A 62 -7.46 -5.64 -14.25
C ILE A 62 -7.30 -6.24 -12.85
N GLN A 63 -6.10 -6.14 -12.28
CA GLN A 63 -5.79 -6.53 -10.91
C GLN A 63 -5.17 -5.34 -10.19
N ALA A 64 -5.75 -4.93 -9.07
CA ALA A 64 -5.25 -3.79 -8.30
C ALA A 64 -3.85 -4.03 -7.72
N ARG A 65 -3.51 -5.28 -7.42
CA ARG A 65 -2.22 -5.71 -6.88
C ARG A 65 -1.66 -6.83 -7.73
N ASN A 66 -0.38 -6.73 -8.10
CA ASN A 66 0.23 -7.56 -9.13
C ASN A 66 1.46 -8.34 -8.65
N GLY A 67 1.57 -8.57 -7.34
CA GLY A 67 2.65 -9.37 -6.75
C GLY A 67 4.02 -8.73 -6.93
N TYR A 68 4.13 -7.44 -6.57
CA TYR A 68 5.43 -6.76 -6.51
C TYR A 68 6.37 -7.51 -5.55
N VAL A 69 7.64 -7.55 -5.92
CA VAL A 69 8.72 -8.13 -5.11
C VAL A 69 9.89 -7.16 -5.17
N ASN A 70 10.33 -6.70 -4.00
CA ASN A 70 11.56 -5.95 -3.89
C ASN A 70 12.77 -6.90 -4.10
N LEU A 71 13.44 -6.74 -5.25
CA LEU A 71 14.58 -7.59 -5.61
C LEU A 71 15.82 -7.31 -4.76
N GLU A 72 15.97 -6.08 -4.25
CA GLU A 72 17.07 -5.71 -3.35
C GLU A 72 16.86 -6.38 -1.98
N GLU A 73 15.65 -6.31 -1.42
CA GLU A 73 15.30 -7.00 -0.17
C GLU A 73 15.43 -8.51 -0.31
N ALA A 74 14.87 -9.10 -1.37
CA ALA A 74 14.95 -10.55 -1.61
C ALA A 74 16.41 -11.04 -1.69
N ARG A 75 17.30 -10.25 -2.28
CA ARG A 75 18.74 -10.53 -2.32
C ARG A 75 19.36 -10.47 -0.92
N GLN A 76 19.06 -9.43 -0.14
CA GLN A 76 19.61 -9.26 1.22
C GLN A 76 19.13 -10.38 2.16
N VAL A 77 17.86 -10.73 2.11
CA VAL A 77 17.28 -11.87 2.84
C VAL A 77 18.04 -13.15 2.50
N LYS A 78 18.31 -13.41 1.22
CA LYS A 78 19.07 -14.59 0.80
C LYS A 78 20.49 -14.62 1.36
N ILE A 79 21.20 -13.49 1.35
CA ILE A 79 22.55 -13.38 1.93
C ILE A 79 22.54 -13.77 3.42
N LEU A 80 21.60 -13.19 4.18
CA LEU A 80 21.47 -13.46 5.62
C LEU A 80 21.05 -14.90 5.89
N GLU A 81 20.06 -15.43 5.16
CA GLU A 81 19.60 -16.79 5.34
C GLU A 81 20.70 -17.82 5.04
N GLU A 82 21.44 -17.66 3.95
CA GLU A 82 22.54 -18.56 3.59
C GLU A 82 23.66 -18.52 4.64
N HIS A 83 24.03 -17.32 5.10
CA HIS A 83 25.05 -17.16 6.13
C HIS A 83 24.64 -17.80 7.46
N TYR A 84 23.48 -17.42 8.01
CA TYR A 84 23.07 -17.87 9.34
C TYR A 84 22.64 -19.33 9.38
N SER A 85 22.12 -19.87 8.28
CA SER A 85 21.90 -21.32 8.17
C SER A 85 23.22 -22.07 8.25
N LYS A 86 24.26 -21.61 7.55
CA LYS A 86 25.59 -22.22 7.61
C LYS A 86 26.21 -22.09 9.01
N MET A 87 26.15 -20.91 9.62
CA MET A 87 26.67 -20.70 10.98
C MET A 87 25.95 -21.58 12.00
N ASN A 88 24.64 -21.76 11.88
CA ASN A 88 23.90 -22.66 12.77
C ASN A 88 24.41 -24.11 12.71
N GLU A 89 24.65 -24.63 11.50
CA GLU A 89 25.20 -25.97 11.29
C GLU A 89 26.64 -26.10 11.82
N GLU A 90 27.43 -25.04 11.77
CA GLU A 90 28.77 -25.02 12.36
C GLU A 90 28.72 -24.96 13.89
N ASN A 91 27.90 -24.08 14.46
CA ASN A 91 27.75 -23.90 15.90
C ASN A 91 27.25 -25.18 16.59
N LYS A 92 26.34 -25.94 15.95
CA LYS A 92 25.81 -27.22 16.47
C LYS A 92 26.88 -28.32 16.62
N LYS A 93 28.09 -28.14 16.06
CA LYS A 93 29.20 -29.11 16.19
C LYS A 93 29.98 -28.96 17.50
N PHE A 94 29.74 -27.88 18.25
CA PHE A 94 30.40 -27.64 19.54
C PHE A 94 29.58 -28.24 20.69
N ASP A 95 30.27 -28.69 21.74
CA ASP A 95 29.63 -29.33 22.92
C ASP A 95 28.59 -28.41 23.59
N TYR A 96 28.85 -27.10 23.60
CA TYR A 96 27.92 -26.10 24.11
C TYR A 96 27.81 -24.91 23.13
N PRO A 97 26.93 -25.01 22.11
CA PRO A 97 26.81 -24.01 21.05
C PRO A 97 26.56 -22.57 21.53
N PRO A 98 25.74 -22.31 22.58
CA PRO A 98 25.53 -20.94 23.06
C PRO A 98 26.81 -20.26 23.59
N ALA A 99 27.69 -20.96 24.32
CA ALA A 99 28.96 -20.34 24.73
C ALA A 99 29.89 -20.15 23.54
N HIS A 100 29.94 -21.09 22.59
CA HIS A 100 30.72 -20.90 21.38
C HIS A 100 30.33 -19.61 20.63
N ILE A 101 29.01 -19.36 20.49
CA ILE A 101 28.50 -18.12 19.89
C ILE A 101 28.88 -16.90 20.74
N LEU A 102 28.77 -16.97 22.06
CA LEU A 102 29.19 -15.88 22.96
C LEU A 102 30.68 -15.54 22.76
N ASP A 103 31.53 -16.57 22.70
CA ASP A 103 32.98 -16.43 22.54
C ASP A 103 33.35 -15.77 21.21
N LYS A 104 32.69 -16.16 20.11
CA LYS A 104 32.88 -15.57 18.77
C LYS A 104 32.71 -14.05 18.76
N TYR A 105 31.76 -13.53 19.52
CA TYR A 105 31.39 -12.12 19.44
C TYR A 105 31.90 -11.27 20.59
N PHE A 106 32.12 -11.84 21.78
CA PHE A 106 32.40 -11.06 23.00
C PHE A 106 33.69 -11.44 23.74
N ASP A 107 34.28 -12.61 23.51
CA ASP A 107 35.55 -12.99 24.15
C ASP A 107 36.76 -12.75 23.23
N GLN A 108 37.48 -11.65 23.44
CA GLN A 108 38.67 -11.31 22.67
C GLN A 108 39.82 -12.32 22.80
N SER A 109 39.81 -13.16 23.85
CA SER A 109 40.82 -14.18 24.07
C SER A 109 40.50 -15.49 23.35
N SER A 110 39.27 -15.64 22.85
CA SER A 110 38.83 -16.84 22.15
C SER A 110 39.53 -16.98 20.79
N PRO A 111 39.98 -18.19 20.40
CA PRO A 111 40.51 -18.42 19.06
C PRO A 111 39.44 -18.26 17.96
N TYR A 112 38.16 -18.16 18.33
CA TYR A 112 37.02 -17.98 17.41
C TYR A 112 36.55 -16.53 17.32
N TYR A 113 37.19 -15.60 18.04
CA TYR A 113 36.75 -14.21 18.10
C TYR A 113 36.77 -13.53 16.73
N ILE A 114 35.64 -12.98 16.32
CA ILE A 114 35.46 -12.28 15.04
C ILE A 114 35.95 -10.84 15.19
N GLN A 115 36.94 -10.48 14.37
CA GLN A 115 37.53 -9.14 14.31
C GLN A 115 36.77 -8.23 13.32
N GLY A 116 36.93 -6.90 13.47
CA GLY A 116 36.40 -5.92 12.50
C GLY A 116 34.90 -5.59 12.60
N LEU A 117 34.24 -6.03 13.68
CA LEU A 117 32.86 -5.67 14.02
C LEU A 117 32.82 -4.62 15.13
N THR A 118 31.93 -3.64 15.00
CA THR A 118 31.54 -2.71 16.06
C THR A 118 30.76 -3.43 17.16
N LYS A 119 30.56 -2.77 18.32
CA LYS A 119 29.75 -3.32 19.40
C LYS A 119 28.32 -3.67 18.94
N HIS A 120 27.68 -2.76 18.20
CA HIS A 120 26.32 -2.96 17.72
C HIS A 120 26.21 -4.13 16.74
N GLU A 121 27.15 -4.24 15.80
CA GLU A 121 27.17 -5.35 14.84
C GLU A 121 27.42 -6.71 15.50
N ARG A 122 28.22 -6.75 16.58
CA ARG A 122 28.40 -7.96 17.39
C ARG A 122 27.11 -8.41 18.03
N GLU A 123 26.35 -7.47 18.60
CA GLU A 123 25.05 -7.76 19.22
C GLU A 123 24.05 -8.29 18.19
N ILE A 124 23.99 -7.68 17.00
CA ILE A 124 23.13 -8.15 15.89
C ILE A 124 23.49 -9.57 15.48
N ALA A 125 24.77 -9.82 15.17
CA ALA A 125 25.21 -11.12 14.67
C ALA A 125 25.08 -12.23 15.72
N TYR A 126 25.42 -11.93 16.98
CA TYR A 126 25.15 -12.81 18.12
C TYR A 126 23.67 -13.16 18.24
N SER A 127 22.78 -12.15 18.22
CA SER A 127 21.34 -12.37 18.36
C SER A 127 20.79 -13.23 17.22
N ALA A 128 21.21 -12.97 15.98
CA ALA A 128 20.81 -13.75 14.81
C ALA A 128 21.22 -15.23 14.93
N GLU A 129 22.48 -15.52 15.28
CA GLU A 129 22.93 -16.91 15.49
C GLU A 129 22.18 -17.61 16.64
N ILE A 130 21.90 -16.92 17.74
CA ILE A 130 21.10 -17.45 18.86
C ILE A 130 19.66 -17.74 18.44
N HIS A 131 19.06 -16.92 17.58
CA HIS A 131 17.73 -17.18 17.04
C HIS A 131 17.73 -18.42 16.16
N TYR A 132 18.71 -18.55 15.25
CA TYR A 132 18.84 -19.73 14.39
C TYR A 132 19.09 -21.01 15.18
N LEU A 133 19.83 -20.94 16.28
CA LEU A 133 20.02 -22.07 17.20
C LEU A 133 18.71 -22.52 17.86
N LYS A 134 17.75 -21.60 18.04
CA LYS A 134 16.41 -21.85 18.58
C LYS A 134 15.37 -22.14 17.49
N ASP A 135 15.82 -22.48 16.28
CA ASP A 135 14.99 -22.71 15.08
C ASP A 135 14.08 -21.51 14.74
N ARG A 136 14.53 -20.30 15.05
CA ARG A 136 13.89 -19.04 14.67
C ARG A 136 14.75 -18.35 13.60
N LYS A 137 14.24 -18.26 12.37
CA LYS A 137 14.92 -17.53 11.29
C LYS A 137 14.72 -16.02 11.45
N MET A 138 15.50 -15.41 12.34
CA MET A 138 15.39 -13.98 12.65
C MET A 138 16.76 -13.32 12.52
N PHE A 139 16.80 -12.21 11.80
CA PHE A 139 17.99 -11.41 11.52
C PHE A 139 17.57 -9.94 11.35
N ALA A 140 18.54 -9.03 11.33
CA ALA A 140 18.30 -7.60 11.12
C ALA A 140 18.94 -7.13 9.80
N PHE A 141 18.31 -6.17 9.10
CA PHE A 141 18.90 -5.57 7.90
C PHE A 141 20.07 -4.61 8.18
N ALA A 142 20.32 -4.29 9.46
CA ALA A 142 21.49 -3.53 9.90
C ALA A 142 22.75 -4.41 10.08
N ASP A 143 22.69 -5.68 9.66
CA ASP A 143 23.79 -6.62 9.80
C ASP A 143 25.06 -6.19 9.04
N ALA A 144 26.23 -6.45 9.64
CA ALA A 144 27.52 -6.18 9.03
C ALA A 144 27.72 -6.89 7.68
N LEU A 145 27.06 -8.03 7.46
CA LEU A 145 27.06 -8.76 6.19
C LEU A 145 26.50 -7.92 5.03
N LEU A 146 25.65 -6.94 5.33
CA LEU A 146 24.98 -6.09 4.36
C LEU A 146 25.64 -4.72 4.19
N ARG A 147 26.82 -4.46 4.78
CA ARG A 147 27.53 -3.17 4.70
C ARG A 147 27.72 -2.65 3.27
N ASN A 148 27.85 -3.56 2.30
CA ASN A 148 28.07 -3.24 0.88
C ASN A 148 26.81 -3.36 0.03
N GLU A 149 25.67 -3.73 0.62
CA GLU A 149 24.39 -3.79 -0.08
C GLU A 149 23.70 -2.42 -0.02
N PRO A 150 22.88 -2.07 -1.03
CA PRO A 150 22.09 -0.85 -0.99
C PRO A 150 21.15 -0.83 0.23
N PRO A 151 21.00 0.31 0.90
CA PRO A 151 20.03 0.42 1.98
C PRO A 151 18.60 0.25 1.46
N LEU A 152 17.75 -0.35 2.29
CA LEU A 152 16.32 -0.48 2.02
C LEU A 152 15.56 0.64 2.74
N PHE A 153 14.59 1.24 2.06
CA PHE A 153 13.74 2.29 2.61
C PHE A 153 12.28 1.92 2.37
N GLY A 154 11.50 1.81 3.45
CA GLY A 154 10.11 1.35 3.36
C GLY A 154 9.18 2.29 2.58
N ASP A 155 9.44 3.59 2.62
CA ASP A 155 8.68 4.57 1.84
C ASP A 155 9.00 4.49 0.34
N VAL A 156 10.27 4.27 -0.02
CA VAL A 156 10.69 3.99 -1.41
C VAL A 156 10.06 2.69 -1.89
N ASP A 157 10.09 1.63 -1.08
CA ASP A 157 9.52 0.32 -1.43
C ASP A 157 8.01 0.42 -1.72
N VAL A 158 7.26 1.09 -0.85
CA VAL A 158 5.83 1.36 -1.06
C VAL A 158 5.58 2.15 -2.34
N ALA A 159 6.43 3.15 -2.64
CA ALA A 159 6.30 3.95 -3.86
C ALA A 159 6.61 3.12 -5.13
N GLU A 160 7.65 2.29 -5.09
CA GLU A 160 8.01 1.36 -6.16
C GLU A 160 6.90 0.32 -6.40
N GLU A 161 6.30 -0.23 -5.34
CA GLU A 161 5.15 -1.13 -5.45
C GLU A 161 3.97 -0.45 -6.16
N LYS A 162 3.62 0.79 -5.75
CA LYS A 162 2.53 1.55 -6.38
C LYS A 162 2.81 1.81 -7.87
N ALA A 163 4.04 2.19 -8.22
CA ALA A 163 4.48 2.39 -9.60
C ALA A 163 4.41 1.09 -10.43
N TYR A 164 4.90 -0.02 -9.88
CA TYR A 164 4.83 -1.34 -10.51
C TYR A 164 3.39 -1.75 -10.78
N ASN A 165 2.51 -1.63 -9.77
CA ASN A 165 1.10 -1.95 -9.91
C ASN A 165 0.43 -1.06 -10.97
N ARG A 166 0.78 0.23 -11.05
CA ARG A 166 0.26 1.14 -12.08
C ARG A 166 0.63 0.69 -13.49
N GLU A 167 1.89 0.30 -13.71
CA GLU A 167 2.34 -0.21 -15.01
C GLU A 167 1.59 -1.48 -15.42
N LYS A 168 1.37 -2.42 -14.49
CA LYS A 168 0.60 -3.64 -14.75
C LYS A 168 -0.86 -3.35 -15.06
N VAL A 169 -1.50 -2.46 -14.30
CA VAL A 169 -2.88 -2.02 -14.56
C VAL A 169 -3.01 -1.35 -15.93
N ASN A 170 -2.05 -0.52 -16.34
CA ASN A 170 -2.02 0.08 -17.67
C ASN A 170 -2.01 -1.00 -18.77
N GLY A 171 -1.13 -2.00 -18.65
CA GLY A 171 -1.04 -3.12 -19.60
C GLY A 171 -2.30 -4.00 -19.62
N GLN A 172 -2.89 -4.27 -18.46
CA GLN A 172 -4.14 -5.02 -18.32
C GLN A 172 -5.32 -4.28 -18.95
N PHE A 173 -5.42 -2.97 -18.72
CA PHE A 173 -6.45 -2.15 -19.36
C PHE A 173 -6.26 -2.11 -20.88
N GLN A 174 -5.02 -1.98 -21.38
CA GLN A 174 -4.76 -2.06 -22.82
C GLN A 174 -5.15 -3.43 -23.40
N SER A 175 -4.87 -4.52 -22.68
CA SER A 175 -5.27 -5.88 -23.09
C SER A 175 -6.79 -6.02 -23.14
N LEU A 176 -7.48 -5.39 -22.19
CA LEU A 176 -8.94 -5.34 -22.16
C LEU A 176 -9.50 -4.56 -23.36
N LEU A 177 -8.95 -3.38 -23.68
CA LEU A 177 -9.35 -2.62 -24.88
C LEU A 177 -9.12 -3.43 -26.17
N ASN A 178 -7.95 -4.07 -26.29
CA ASN A 178 -7.59 -4.90 -27.45
C ASN A 178 -8.56 -6.08 -27.62
N LYS A 179 -8.94 -6.75 -26.52
CA LYS A 179 -9.89 -7.88 -26.54
C LYS A 179 -11.23 -7.50 -27.19
N TYR A 180 -11.67 -6.27 -27.01
CA TYR A 180 -12.94 -5.75 -27.53
C TYR A 180 -12.77 -4.82 -28.74
N ASN A 181 -11.57 -4.80 -29.35
CA ASN A 181 -11.23 -3.98 -30.52
C ASN A 181 -11.48 -2.48 -30.33
N ILE A 182 -11.28 -1.96 -29.12
CA ILE A 182 -11.39 -0.54 -28.82
C ILE A 182 -10.01 0.10 -29.00
N SER A 183 -9.96 1.18 -29.77
CA SER A 183 -8.78 2.02 -29.93
C SER A 183 -9.08 3.42 -29.44
N ILE A 184 -8.26 3.92 -28.51
CA ILE A 184 -8.34 5.30 -28.03
C ILE A 184 -7.42 6.14 -28.93
N PRO A 185 -7.92 7.20 -29.58
CA PRO A 185 -7.08 8.04 -30.42
C PRO A 185 -5.91 8.64 -29.64
N LYS A 186 -4.80 8.87 -30.34
CA LYS A 186 -3.61 9.46 -29.74
C LYS A 186 -3.95 10.84 -29.17
N ASP A 187 -3.37 11.14 -28.01
CA ASP A 187 -3.50 12.39 -27.28
C ASP A 187 -4.91 12.68 -26.74
N THR A 188 -5.88 11.79 -26.91
CA THR A 188 -7.19 11.84 -26.24
C THR A 188 -6.99 11.73 -24.73
N LYS A 189 -7.48 12.72 -23.99
CA LYS A 189 -7.47 12.75 -22.53
C LYS A 189 -8.83 12.28 -22.04
N LEU A 190 -8.82 11.23 -21.24
CA LEU A 190 -10.04 10.69 -20.64
C LEU A 190 -9.93 10.79 -19.11
N SER A 191 -11.06 10.99 -18.45
CA SER A 191 -11.19 10.89 -17.00
C SER A 191 -12.16 9.75 -16.68
N PHE A 192 -11.70 8.84 -15.84
CA PHE A 192 -12.43 7.67 -15.36
C PHE A 192 -12.89 7.98 -13.94
N THR A 193 -14.20 8.13 -13.73
CA THR A 193 -14.77 8.41 -12.40
C THR A 193 -15.63 7.24 -11.97
N ILE A 194 -15.44 6.76 -10.74
CA ILE A 194 -16.04 5.52 -10.25
C ILE A 194 -17.00 5.82 -9.11
N ASP A 195 -18.27 5.42 -9.26
CA ASP A 195 -19.25 5.47 -8.17
C ASP A 195 -18.98 4.32 -7.18
N PRO A 196 -18.71 4.61 -5.89
CA PRO A 196 -18.36 3.60 -4.90
C PRO A 196 -19.50 2.62 -4.53
N ASN A 197 -20.75 2.94 -4.84
CA ASN A 197 -21.92 2.11 -4.50
C ASN A 197 -22.20 1.09 -5.61
N THR A 198 -22.10 1.52 -6.85
CA THR A 198 -22.32 0.67 -8.03
C THR A 198 -21.04 0.01 -8.52
N LEU A 199 -19.88 0.57 -8.19
CA LEU A 199 -18.57 0.21 -8.71
C LEU A 199 -18.54 0.23 -10.24
N LYS A 200 -19.24 1.20 -10.83
CA LYS A 200 -19.23 1.47 -12.27
C LYS A 200 -18.45 2.73 -12.59
N VAL A 201 -17.76 2.68 -13.72
CA VAL A 201 -17.02 3.79 -14.31
C VAL A 201 -17.94 4.62 -15.19
N THR A 202 -17.81 5.93 -15.08
CA THR A 202 -18.20 6.92 -16.08
C THR A 202 -16.95 7.51 -16.73
N VAL A 203 -16.94 7.60 -18.06
CA VAL A 203 -15.81 8.12 -18.86
C VAL A 203 -16.16 9.49 -19.42
N THR A 204 -15.28 10.46 -19.20
CA THR A 204 -15.42 11.84 -19.71
C THR A 204 -14.14 12.30 -20.40
N GLY A 205 -14.17 13.44 -21.11
CA GLY A 205 -12.99 14.04 -21.75
C GLY A 205 -12.91 13.87 -23.27
N THR A 206 -13.91 13.23 -23.90
CA THR A 206 -14.05 13.12 -25.36
C THR A 206 -15.47 13.49 -25.78
N ASP A 207 -15.61 14.14 -26.94
CA ASP A 207 -16.91 14.41 -27.59
C ASP A 207 -17.44 13.18 -28.36
N ASP A 208 -16.61 12.16 -28.52
CA ASP A 208 -17.02 10.87 -29.09
C ASP A 208 -17.77 10.04 -28.03
N GLU A 209 -19.08 10.26 -27.93
CA GLU A 209 -19.98 9.52 -27.05
C GLU A 209 -19.93 8.00 -27.30
N THR A 210 -19.65 7.60 -28.54
CA THR A 210 -19.59 6.17 -28.91
C THR A 210 -18.34 5.51 -28.35
N LEU A 211 -17.20 6.19 -28.43
CA LEU A 211 -15.95 5.73 -27.82
C LEU A 211 -16.09 5.68 -26.30
N ALA A 212 -16.58 6.76 -25.68
CA ALA A 212 -16.78 6.82 -24.22
C ALA A 212 -17.66 5.65 -23.75
N LYS A 213 -18.80 5.44 -24.41
CA LYS A 213 -19.71 4.35 -24.08
C LYS A 213 -19.10 2.97 -24.27
N SER A 214 -18.34 2.76 -25.34
CA SER A 214 -17.66 1.48 -25.60
C SER A 214 -16.62 1.16 -24.51
N ILE A 215 -15.88 2.17 -24.06
CA ILE A 215 -14.91 2.03 -22.96
C ILE A 215 -15.64 1.72 -21.65
N GLU A 216 -16.71 2.45 -21.34
CA GLU A 216 -17.55 2.20 -20.15
C GLU A 216 -18.10 0.77 -20.15
N ASP A 217 -18.67 0.32 -21.26
CA ASP A 217 -19.27 -1.02 -21.35
C ASP A 217 -18.21 -2.11 -21.14
N VAL A 218 -17.00 -1.92 -21.65
CA VAL A 218 -15.91 -2.89 -21.50
C VAL A 218 -15.29 -2.87 -20.10
N ILE A 219 -14.99 -1.69 -19.53
CA ILE A 219 -14.39 -1.60 -18.19
C ILE A 219 -15.36 -2.00 -17.07
N ASN A 220 -16.67 -1.92 -17.32
CA ASN A 220 -17.70 -2.35 -16.38
C ASN A 220 -18.07 -3.84 -16.49
N THR A 221 -17.37 -4.62 -17.33
CA THR A 221 -17.51 -6.10 -17.34
C THR A 221 -16.83 -6.73 -16.13
N ALA A 222 -17.41 -7.81 -15.60
CA ALA A 222 -16.91 -8.50 -14.40
C ALA A 222 -16.55 -7.51 -13.26
N ASP A 223 -15.39 -7.69 -12.61
CA ASP A 223 -14.92 -6.80 -11.53
C ASP A 223 -13.86 -5.77 -11.98
N ASN A 224 -13.72 -5.49 -13.28
CA ASN A 224 -12.64 -4.61 -13.79
C ASN A 224 -12.72 -3.20 -13.18
N ALA A 225 -13.91 -2.59 -13.13
CA ALA A 225 -14.14 -1.30 -12.50
C ALA A 225 -13.86 -1.31 -10.98
N LYS A 226 -14.25 -2.39 -10.28
CA LYS A 226 -13.92 -2.60 -8.86
C LYS A 226 -12.41 -2.67 -8.64
N GLN A 227 -11.69 -3.38 -9.51
CA GLN A 227 -10.23 -3.49 -9.42
C GLN A 227 -9.54 -2.15 -9.70
N LEU A 228 -10.03 -1.37 -10.67
CA LEU A 228 -9.53 -0.01 -10.88
C LEU A 228 -9.80 0.89 -9.67
N PHE A 229 -10.98 0.80 -9.05
CA PHE A 229 -11.29 1.54 -7.81
C PHE A 229 -10.31 1.21 -6.68
N LEU A 230 -10.07 -0.09 -6.44
CA LEU A 230 -9.14 -0.55 -5.41
C LEU A 230 -7.71 -0.08 -5.71
N HIS A 231 -7.31 -0.08 -6.97
CA HIS A 231 -6.01 0.42 -7.42
C HIS A 231 -5.83 1.90 -7.12
N ILE A 232 -6.80 2.75 -7.46
CA ILE A 232 -6.77 4.19 -7.16
C ILE A 232 -6.67 4.39 -5.64
N LYS A 233 -7.49 3.66 -4.87
CA LYS A 233 -7.48 3.73 -3.41
C LYS A 233 -6.12 3.32 -2.81
N SER A 234 -5.45 2.30 -3.35
CA SER A 234 -4.14 1.86 -2.86
C SER A 234 -2.97 2.73 -3.34
N SER A 235 -3.13 3.42 -4.47
CA SER A 235 -2.11 4.34 -5.02
C SER A 235 -2.27 5.78 -4.55
N ARG A 236 -3.18 6.05 -3.60
CA ARG A 236 -3.32 7.39 -3.01
C ARG A 236 -2.06 7.83 -2.28
N SER A 237 -1.75 9.12 -2.34
CA SER A 237 -0.85 9.80 -1.42
C SER A 237 -1.63 10.45 -0.27
N ASP A 238 -0.92 10.84 0.78
CA ASP A 238 -1.54 11.38 2.01
C ASP A 238 -2.26 12.72 1.78
N ASP A 239 -1.82 13.50 0.78
CA ASP A 239 -2.39 14.78 0.40
C ASP A 239 -3.57 14.65 -0.60
N SER A 240 -4.01 13.43 -0.92
CA SER A 240 -5.07 13.20 -1.90
C SER A 240 -6.40 13.79 -1.45
N SER A 241 -6.91 14.78 -2.20
CA SER A 241 -8.18 15.44 -1.88
C SER A 241 -9.42 14.59 -2.24
N GLN A 242 -9.22 13.43 -2.87
CA GLN A 242 -10.31 12.50 -3.21
C GLN A 242 -10.75 11.66 -2.00
N TYR A 243 -9.89 11.55 -0.99
CA TYR A 243 -10.10 10.66 0.14
C TYR A 243 -10.30 11.46 1.43
N ASN A 244 -11.27 11.05 2.24
CA ASN A 244 -11.34 11.42 3.64
C ASN A 244 -11.78 10.21 4.46
N GLY A 245 -11.47 10.22 5.76
CA GLY A 245 -11.76 9.09 6.63
C GLY A 245 -13.25 8.73 6.68
N ALA A 246 -14.14 9.72 6.68
CA ALA A 246 -15.58 9.49 6.78
C ALA A 246 -16.15 8.81 5.53
N SER A 247 -15.80 9.26 4.32
CA SER A 247 -16.22 8.62 3.07
C SER A 247 -15.58 7.22 2.92
N GLY A 248 -14.34 7.06 3.37
CA GLY A 248 -13.66 5.76 3.46
C GLY A 248 -14.41 4.76 4.35
N SER A 249 -14.81 5.19 5.55
CA SER A 249 -15.61 4.36 6.47
C SER A 249 -17.00 4.05 5.90
N LYS A 250 -17.67 5.04 5.31
CA LYS A 250 -18.98 4.82 4.63
C LYS A 250 -18.86 3.77 3.53
N TYR A 251 -17.85 3.88 2.66
CA TYR A 251 -17.60 2.89 1.61
C TYR A 251 -17.39 1.49 2.18
N SER A 252 -16.53 1.34 3.20
CA SER A 252 -16.28 0.05 3.84
C SER A 252 -17.57 -0.55 4.41
N LEU A 253 -18.38 0.24 5.12
CA LEU A 253 -19.67 -0.21 5.65
C LEU A 253 -20.61 -0.66 4.54
N VAL A 254 -20.79 0.17 3.50
CA VAL A 254 -21.68 -0.14 2.37
C VAL A 254 -21.29 -1.45 1.69
N GLN A 255 -19.99 -1.65 1.43
CA GLN A 255 -19.51 -2.89 0.80
C GLN A 255 -19.65 -4.09 1.74
N THR A 256 -19.31 -3.97 3.03
CA THR A 256 -19.47 -5.05 4.02
C THR A 256 -20.92 -5.53 4.08
N ILE A 257 -21.87 -4.59 4.14
CA ILE A 257 -23.30 -4.93 4.19
C ILE A 257 -23.76 -5.55 2.87
N LYS A 258 -23.33 -5.01 1.73
CA LYS A 258 -23.64 -5.56 0.41
C LYS A 258 -23.11 -6.98 0.23
N ASP A 259 -21.86 -7.24 0.61
CA ASP A 259 -21.23 -8.55 0.49
C ASP A 259 -21.91 -9.60 1.40
N ALA A 260 -22.34 -9.20 2.60
CA ALA A 260 -23.00 -10.10 3.54
C ALA A 260 -24.47 -10.35 3.23
N THR A 261 -25.20 -9.35 2.72
CA THR A 261 -26.67 -9.38 2.61
C THR A 261 -27.19 -9.37 1.18
N GLY A 262 -26.38 -8.93 0.21
CA GLY A 262 -26.78 -8.70 -1.17
C GLY A 262 -27.44 -7.35 -1.44
N TYR A 263 -27.73 -6.55 -0.41
CA TYR A 263 -28.42 -5.26 -0.57
C TYR A 263 -27.46 -4.08 -0.69
N THR A 264 -27.73 -3.19 -1.64
CA THR A 264 -27.09 -1.88 -1.73
C THR A 264 -27.82 -0.90 -0.80
N LEU A 265 -27.14 -0.41 0.24
CA LEU A 265 -27.75 0.50 1.23
C LEU A 265 -28.39 1.75 0.63
N LYS A 266 -27.83 2.30 -0.46
CA LYS A 266 -28.34 3.46 -1.18
C LYS A 266 -29.74 3.26 -1.75
N ASP A 267 -30.10 2.01 -2.04
CA ASP A 267 -31.38 1.65 -2.67
C ASP A 267 -32.46 1.30 -1.62
N LEU A 268 -32.12 1.29 -0.33
CA LEU A 268 -33.04 0.93 0.75
C LEU A 268 -33.75 2.14 1.33
N GLU A 269 -35.01 1.94 1.75
CA GLU A 269 -35.77 2.96 2.48
C GLU A 269 -35.19 3.13 3.89
N ILE A 270 -35.09 4.37 4.36
CA ILE A 270 -34.80 4.67 5.76
C ILE A 270 -36.11 4.94 6.49
N LYS A 271 -36.45 4.09 7.46
CA LYS A 271 -37.62 4.24 8.33
C LYS A 271 -37.23 4.09 9.79
N ASP A 272 -37.66 5.02 10.64
CA ASP A 272 -37.38 5.04 12.08
C ASP A 272 -35.89 4.89 12.42
N GLY A 273 -35.01 5.51 11.62
CA GLY A 273 -33.56 5.46 11.80
C GLY A 273 -32.93 4.10 11.47
N LYS A 274 -33.55 3.33 10.57
CA LYS A 274 -33.08 2.01 10.10
C LYS A 274 -33.21 1.90 8.59
N PHE A 275 -32.30 1.18 7.96
CA PHE A 275 -32.46 0.77 6.57
C PHE A 275 -33.36 -0.48 6.50
N ILE A 276 -34.41 -0.40 5.70
CA ILE A 276 -35.44 -1.42 5.58
C ILE A 276 -35.40 -2.02 4.17
N THR A 277 -35.35 -3.34 4.10
CA THR A 277 -35.46 -4.10 2.84
C THR A 277 -36.89 -4.04 2.27
N PRO A 278 -37.10 -4.36 0.99
CA PRO A 278 -38.44 -4.33 0.38
C PRO A 278 -39.49 -5.21 1.07
N ASP A 279 -39.07 -6.26 1.79
CA ASP A 279 -39.95 -7.14 2.58
C ASP A 279 -40.17 -6.67 4.03
N GLY A 280 -39.63 -5.51 4.43
CA GLY A 280 -39.80 -4.92 5.75
C GLY A 280 -38.76 -5.32 6.80
N THR A 281 -37.70 -6.04 6.41
CA THR A 281 -36.64 -6.48 7.33
C THR A 281 -35.62 -5.36 7.62
N ASP A 282 -35.22 -5.22 8.88
CA ASP A 282 -34.14 -4.32 9.30
C ASP A 282 -32.78 -4.88 8.83
N ILE A 283 -32.04 -4.10 8.02
CA ILE A 283 -30.77 -4.57 7.44
C ILE A 283 -29.75 -4.96 8.51
N ALA A 284 -29.75 -4.30 9.67
CA ALA A 284 -28.80 -4.59 10.75
C ALA A 284 -29.07 -5.99 11.34
N GLN A 285 -30.35 -6.38 11.43
CA GLN A 285 -30.73 -7.72 11.90
C GLN A 285 -30.33 -8.79 10.88
N LEU A 286 -30.58 -8.53 9.59
CA LEU A 286 -30.20 -9.43 8.51
C LEU A 286 -28.67 -9.63 8.47
N TYR A 287 -27.92 -8.53 8.56
CA TYR A 287 -26.46 -8.55 8.62
C TYR A 287 -25.94 -9.38 9.81
N ALA A 288 -26.41 -9.08 11.02
CA ALA A 288 -26.02 -9.81 12.23
C ALA A 288 -26.30 -11.31 12.11
N LYS A 289 -27.44 -11.70 11.52
CA LYS A 289 -27.76 -13.09 11.24
C LYS A 289 -26.74 -13.74 10.30
N LYS A 290 -26.43 -13.09 9.17
CA LYS A 290 -25.48 -13.60 8.16
C LYS A 290 -24.07 -13.79 8.72
N ILE A 291 -23.60 -12.85 9.54
CA ILE A 291 -22.29 -12.99 10.21
C ILE A 291 -22.29 -14.14 11.22
N ASN A 292 -23.36 -14.30 12.00
CA ASN A 292 -23.46 -15.39 12.96
C ASN A 292 -23.45 -16.78 12.30
N GLU A 293 -24.04 -16.92 11.11
CA GLU A 293 -24.05 -18.14 10.29
C GLU A 293 -22.65 -18.51 9.74
N ASN A 294 -21.67 -17.60 9.75
CA ASN A 294 -20.32 -17.88 9.24
C ASN A 294 -19.52 -18.79 10.19
N SER A 295 -19.45 -20.09 9.90
CA SER A 295 -18.75 -21.08 10.74
C SER A 295 -17.23 -20.92 10.78
N LYS A 296 -16.62 -20.17 9.86
CA LYS A 296 -15.17 -19.97 9.78
C LYS A 296 -14.66 -18.84 10.67
N MET A 297 -15.56 -18.04 11.24
CA MET A 297 -15.21 -16.86 12.03
C MET A 297 -15.35 -17.16 13.54
N PRO A 298 -14.35 -16.83 14.37
CA PRO A 298 -14.44 -16.96 15.83
C PRO A 298 -15.57 -16.09 16.41
N ASN A 299 -16.24 -16.57 17.47
CA ASN A 299 -17.39 -15.88 18.06
C ASN A 299 -17.06 -14.48 18.57
N ASP A 300 -15.91 -14.28 19.21
CA ASP A 300 -15.51 -12.97 19.72
C ASP A 300 -15.34 -11.95 18.58
N HIS A 301 -14.78 -12.40 17.45
CA HIS A 301 -14.64 -11.59 16.24
C HIS A 301 -16.02 -11.22 15.67
N LYS A 302 -16.95 -12.18 15.57
CA LYS A 302 -18.34 -11.93 15.12
C LYS A 302 -19.00 -10.85 15.96
N MET A 303 -18.93 -10.97 17.28
CA MET A 303 -19.54 -10.02 18.21
C MET A 303 -18.98 -8.61 18.02
N MET A 304 -17.67 -8.49 17.85
CA MET A 304 -17.00 -7.21 17.60
C MET A 304 -17.51 -6.54 16.31
N ILE A 305 -17.48 -7.25 15.18
CA ILE A 305 -17.85 -6.65 13.89
C ILE A 305 -19.35 -6.36 13.82
N ILE A 306 -20.20 -7.25 14.34
CA ILE A 306 -21.65 -7.03 14.40
C ILE A 306 -21.94 -5.75 15.20
N SER A 307 -21.29 -5.57 16.36
CA SER A 307 -21.50 -4.39 17.20
C SER A 307 -21.07 -3.11 16.49
N ALA A 308 -19.88 -3.10 15.88
CA ALA A 308 -19.34 -1.94 15.18
C ALA A 308 -20.22 -1.54 13.98
N ASP A 309 -20.46 -2.47 13.06
CA ASP A 309 -21.19 -2.18 11.83
C ASP A 309 -22.67 -1.85 12.09
N THR A 310 -23.29 -2.47 13.11
CA THR A 310 -24.65 -2.12 13.53
C THR A 310 -24.74 -0.70 14.09
N ALA A 311 -23.73 -0.26 14.85
CA ALA A 311 -23.67 1.10 15.36
C ALA A 311 -23.52 2.11 14.22
N ASP A 312 -22.64 1.82 13.25
CA ASP A 312 -22.43 2.66 12.08
C ASP A 312 -23.65 2.71 11.15
N LEU A 313 -24.33 1.58 10.94
CA LEU A 313 -25.61 1.52 10.22
C LEU A 313 -26.67 2.41 10.85
N LYS A 314 -26.86 2.32 12.17
CA LYS A 314 -27.83 3.14 12.90
C LYS A 314 -27.48 4.62 12.83
N LYS A 315 -26.20 4.96 12.96
CA LYS A 315 -25.72 6.34 12.85
C LYS A 315 -25.98 6.90 11.46
N LEU A 316 -25.64 6.15 10.41
CA LEU A 316 -25.87 6.55 9.03
C LEU A 316 -27.36 6.67 8.72
N ALA A 317 -28.18 5.70 9.12
CA ALA A 317 -29.63 5.73 8.92
C ALA A 317 -30.30 6.91 9.65
N LYS A 318 -29.90 7.18 10.89
CA LYS A 318 -30.42 8.33 11.66
C LYS A 318 -30.12 9.68 11.00
N ASN A 319 -28.93 9.83 10.43
CA ASN A 319 -28.50 11.08 9.81
C ASN A 319 -28.91 11.19 8.33
N GLY A 320 -29.31 10.08 7.71
CA GLY A 320 -29.59 9.96 6.27
C GLY A 320 -28.37 9.46 5.50
N PHE A 321 -28.62 8.68 4.44
CA PHE A 321 -27.56 8.07 3.63
C PHE A 321 -26.58 9.12 3.06
N ASP A 322 -27.09 10.25 2.60
CA ASP A 322 -26.29 11.33 2.00
C ASP A 322 -25.64 12.28 3.03
N SER A 323 -25.77 11.99 4.33
CA SER A 323 -25.12 12.79 5.39
C SER A 323 -23.59 12.73 5.37
N VAL A 324 -23.04 11.68 4.74
CA VAL A 324 -21.61 11.52 4.51
C VAL A 324 -21.39 11.41 3.01
N PRO A 325 -20.50 12.22 2.39
CA PRO A 325 -20.19 12.12 0.97
C PRO A 325 -19.68 10.73 0.57
N ASP A 326 -20.04 10.30 -0.63
CA ASP A 326 -19.55 9.06 -1.23
C ASP A 326 -18.05 9.19 -1.56
N LEU A 327 -17.29 8.09 -1.40
CA LEU A 327 -15.88 8.01 -1.80
C LEU A 327 -15.77 7.86 -3.33
N VAL A 328 -16.11 8.92 -4.06
CA VAL A 328 -15.96 8.97 -5.51
C VAL A 328 -14.49 9.15 -5.85
N LEU A 329 -13.93 8.20 -6.60
CA LEU A 329 -12.53 8.21 -7.02
C LEU A 329 -12.43 8.42 -8.53
N SER A 330 -11.49 9.26 -8.94
CA SER A 330 -11.19 9.51 -10.35
C SER A 330 -9.72 9.25 -10.65
N ILE A 331 -9.44 8.92 -11.91
CA ILE A 331 -8.10 8.78 -12.48
C ILE A 331 -8.14 9.20 -13.95
N ASP A 332 -7.11 9.93 -14.38
CA ASP A 332 -7.01 10.36 -15.78
C ASP A 332 -6.30 9.29 -16.61
N TYR A 333 -6.55 9.25 -17.91
CA TYR A 333 -5.89 8.35 -18.86
C TYR A 333 -5.50 9.12 -20.11
N GLN A 334 -4.26 8.92 -20.55
CA GLN A 334 -3.77 9.44 -21.83
C GLN A 334 -2.65 8.52 -22.33
N ASN A 335 -2.61 8.27 -23.64
CA ASN A 335 -1.47 7.62 -24.31
C ASN A 335 -0.97 6.33 -23.64
N GLY A 336 -1.90 5.45 -23.24
CA GLY A 336 -1.55 4.14 -22.67
C GLY A 336 -1.31 4.14 -21.17
N SER A 337 -1.47 5.27 -20.47
CA SER A 337 -1.18 5.37 -19.04
C SER A 337 -2.28 6.05 -18.24
N PHE A 338 -2.55 5.50 -17.07
CA PHE A 338 -3.35 6.16 -16.05
C PHE A 338 -2.52 7.12 -15.19
N TYR A 339 -3.06 8.30 -14.91
CA TYR A 339 -2.44 9.39 -14.14
C TYR A 339 -3.29 9.74 -12.92
N ASP A 340 -2.64 9.81 -11.77
CA ASP A 340 -3.26 10.22 -10.53
C ASP A 340 -3.72 11.68 -10.57
N VAL A 341 -4.88 11.96 -9.98
CA VAL A 341 -5.47 13.29 -9.92
C VAL A 341 -5.71 13.71 -8.48
N LYS A 342 -5.69 15.03 -8.26
CA LYS A 342 -5.98 15.66 -6.95
C LYS A 342 -5.05 15.20 -5.83
N GLN A 343 -3.81 14.88 -6.16
CA GLN A 343 -2.76 14.46 -5.24
C GLN A 343 -1.38 14.78 -5.86
N SER A 344 -0.33 14.91 -5.06
CA SER A 344 1.01 15.28 -5.55
C SER A 344 1.78 14.12 -6.18
N GLU A 345 1.69 12.92 -5.59
CA GLU A 345 2.35 11.73 -6.12
C GLU A 345 1.60 11.17 -7.33
N ASN A 346 2.32 11.03 -8.44
CA ASN A 346 1.78 10.44 -9.65
C ASN A 346 2.62 9.25 -10.09
N PHE A 347 1.94 8.13 -10.33
CA PHE A 347 2.55 6.85 -10.70
C PHE A 347 2.44 6.56 -12.19
N GLY A 348 1.80 7.45 -12.95
CA GLY A 348 1.67 7.35 -14.39
C GLY A 348 3.04 7.35 -15.09
N THR A 349 3.05 6.81 -16.30
CA THR A 349 4.24 6.70 -17.14
C THR A 349 4.88 8.09 -17.30
N GLU A 350 6.20 8.18 -17.10
CA GLU A 350 7.00 9.42 -17.11
C GLU A 350 6.72 10.41 -15.95
N LYS A 351 5.83 10.07 -15.00
CA LYS A 351 5.50 10.93 -13.85
C LYS A 351 6.01 10.41 -12.51
N ASN A 352 6.54 9.18 -12.48
CA ASN A 352 7.05 8.51 -11.29
C ASN A 352 8.55 8.78 -10.99
N GLY A 353 9.17 9.77 -11.66
CA GLY A 353 10.61 10.07 -11.50
C GLY A 353 11.01 10.50 -10.08
N TRP A 354 10.07 11.07 -9.31
CA TRP A 354 10.27 11.48 -7.92
C TRP A 354 10.63 10.30 -6.99
N ILE A 355 10.29 9.06 -7.34
CA ILE A 355 10.66 7.87 -6.55
C ILE A 355 12.18 7.71 -6.51
N LYS A 356 12.85 8.00 -7.64
CA LYS A 356 14.31 8.00 -7.72
C LYS A 356 14.91 9.09 -6.83
N GLU A 357 14.35 10.29 -6.89
CA GLU A 357 14.77 11.42 -6.06
C GLU A 357 14.59 11.13 -4.57
N LEU A 358 13.48 10.48 -4.19
CA LEU A 358 13.24 10.00 -2.83
C LEU A 358 14.32 9.00 -2.39
N LYS A 359 14.65 8.01 -3.22
CA LYS A 359 15.69 7.01 -2.93
C LYS A 359 17.07 7.67 -2.75
N GLU A 360 17.41 8.62 -3.62
CA GLU A 360 18.66 9.39 -3.52
C GLU A 360 18.70 10.24 -2.24
N ALA A 361 17.60 10.91 -1.89
CA ALA A 361 17.50 11.71 -0.67
C ALA A 361 17.65 10.86 0.59
N ARG A 362 16.94 9.73 0.67
CA ARG A 362 17.04 8.78 1.81
C ARG A 362 18.45 8.20 1.97
N THR A 363 19.12 7.94 0.84
CA THR A 363 20.51 7.49 0.85
C THR A 363 21.43 8.57 1.40
N ALA A 364 21.25 9.83 1.01
CA ALA A 364 22.04 10.95 1.52
C ALA A 364 21.82 11.18 3.03
N GLU A 365 20.56 11.12 3.50
CA GLU A 365 20.20 11.21 4.91
C GLU A 365 20.89 10.13 5.75
N LEU A 366 20.87 8.87 5.28
CA LEU A 366 21.54 7.76 5.95
C LEU A 366 23.06 7.95 6.02
N MET A 367 23.69 8.44 4.94
CA MET A 367 25.13 8.69 4.91
C MET A 367 25.54 9.83 5.86
N ALA A 368 24.71 10.87 5.98
CA ALA A 368 24.94 11.95 6.94
C ALA A 368 24.90 11.43 8.39
N TYR A 369 23.88 10.64 8.73
CA TYR A 369 23.75 10.03 10.06
C TYR A 369 24.95 9.15 10.42
N LYS A 370 25.40 8.28 9.50
CA LYS A 370 26.57 7.42 9.73
C LYS A 370 27.85 8.23 9.96
N ASN A 371 28.03 9.35 9.27
CA ASN A 371 29.16 10.23 9.49
C ASN A 371 29.11 10.90 10.87
N GLU A 372 27.94 11.35 11.32
CA GLU A 372 27.77 11.93 12.67
C GLU A 372 28.00 10.89 13.78
N GLU A 373 27.48 9.68 13.62
CA GLU A 373 27.72 8.58 14.55
C GLU A 373 29.22 8.26 14.64
N TYR A 374 29.90 8.17 13.48
CA TYR A 374 31.35 8.00 13.43
C TYR A 374 32.07 9.16 14.14
N GLN A 375 31.71 10.42 13.90
CA GLN A 375 32.31 11.56 14.61
C GLN A 375 32.05 11.49 16.13
N SER A 376 30.88 11.04 16.58
CA SER A 376 30.55 10.90 18.00
C SER A 376 31.31 9.75 18.69
N GLN A 377 31.53 8.62 17.99
CA GLN A 377 32.32 7.50 18.51
C GLN A 377 33.82 7.81 18.58
N TYR A 378 34.29 8.79 17.79
CA TYR A 378 35.68 9.28 17.80
C TYR A 378 35.87 10.60 18.55
N LEU A 379 34.81 11.16 19.17
CA LEU A 379 34.95 12.29 20.07
C LEU A 379 35.62 11.81 21.36
N ASP A 380 36.92 12.10 21.43
CA ASP A 380 37.85 11.71 22.47
C ASP A 380 37.25 11.82 23.89
N THR A 381 37.04 10.66 24.51
CA THR A 381 36.57 10.54 25.91
C THR A 381 37.48 11.26 26.90
N THR A 382 38.71 11.63 26.50
CA THR A 382 39.65 12.41 27.30
C THR A 382 39.09 13.79 27.71
N GLN A 383 38.17 14.40 26.95
CA GLN A 383 37.51 15.65 27.36
C GLN A 383 36.47 15.46 28.48
N PHE A 384 35.84 14.28 28.57
CA PHE A 384 34.92 13.96 29.67
C PHE A 384 35.67 13.61 30.96
N THR A 385 36.85 12.99 30.86
CA THR A 385 37.70 12.68 32.02
C THR A 385 38.36 13.92 32.63
N GLN A 386 38.66 14.96 31.84
CA GLN A 386 39.18 16.22 32.38
C GLN A 386 38.14 16.95 33.25
N LYS A 387 36.86 16.94 32.86
CA LYS A 387 35.83 17.70 33.59
C LYS A 387 35.40 17.08 34.93
N TYR A 388 35.70 15.80 35.15
CA TYR A 388 35.44 15.10 36.43
C TYR A 388 36.61 15.18 37.42
N ASN A 389 37.85 15.35 36.93
CA ASN A 389 39.04 15.43 37.80
C ASN A 389 39.26 16.83 38.43
N ASP A 390 38.60 17.87 37.91
CA ASP A 390 38.65 19.24 38.47
C ASP A 390 37.61 19.48 39.58
N ILE A 391 36.80 18.48 39.93
CA ILE A 391 35.84 18.57 41.04
C ILE A 391 36.55 18.18 42.34
N ASP A 392 37.05 19.19 43.06
CA ASP A 392 37.54 19.02 44.43
C ASP A 392 36.39 18.63 45.37
N LEU A 393 36.28 17.35 45.69
CA LEU A 393 35.30 16.80 46.64
C LEU A 393 35.65 17.06 48.11
N THR A 394 36.67 17.86 48.43
CA THR A 394 37.11 18.08 49.82
C THR A 394 36.84 19.47 50.39
N SER A 395 36.24 20.40 49.64
CA SER A 395 36.02 21.75 50.14
C SER A 395 34.54 22.14 50.34
N LYS A 396 34.20 22.22 51.64
CA LYS A 396 33.15 23.02 52.29
C LYS A 396 31.68 22.53 52.20
N LYS A 397 31.22 22.11 53.40
CA LYS A 397 29.85 22.29 53.92
C LYS A 397 29.16 23.51 53.29
N ILE A 398 28.20 23.26 52.40
CA ILE A 398 27.15 24.22 52.11
C ILE A 398 25.93 23.77 52.92
N ASN A 399 25.63 24.55 53.96
CA ASN A 399 24.35 24.51 54.66
C ASN A 399 23.25 24.87 53.66
N ILE A 400 22.50 23.88 53.19
CA ILE A 400 21.23 24.11 52.50
C ILE A 400 20.14 23.62 53.45
N LYS A 401 19.25 24.55 53.78
CA LYS A 401 18.09 24.34 54.65
C LYS A 401 17.18 23.27 54.05
N ASN A 402 16.67 22.42 54.93
CA ASN A 402 15.59 21.48 54.68
C ASN A 402 14.44 22.17 53.93
N ASP A 403 14.26 21.80 52.66
CA ASP A 403 12.96 21.67 52.04
C ASP A 403 13.02 20.31 51.32
N GLU A 404 12.15 19.40 51.74
CA GLU A 404 12.09 18.00 51.31
C GLU A 404 11.91 17.92 49.78
N LYS A 405 13.00 17.62 49.07
CA LYS A 405 12.94 17.02 47.73
C LYS A 405 13.53 15.63 47.82
N GLU A 406 12.65 14.66 47.90
CA GLU A 406 12.96 13.24 47.83
C GLU A 406 13.62 12.95 46.47
N PHE A 407 14.86 12.44 46.50
CA PHE A 407 15.55 12.03 45.29
C PHE A 407 15.07 10.62 44.94
N LEU A 408 14.45 10.48 43.76
CA LEU A 408 14.01 9.19 43.23
C LEU A 408 15.21 8.24 43.12
N THR A 409 15.04 7.04 43.65
CA THR A 409 15.96 5.92 43.52
C THR A 409 16.00 5.43 42.06
N LYS A 410 17.05 4.68 41.72
CA LYS A 410 17.28 4.16 40.36
C LYS A 410 16.10 3.32 39.85
N ASP A 411 15.44 2.58 40.74
CA ASP A 411 14.32 1.71 40.40
C ASP A 411 13.04 2.52 40.15
N GLU A 412 12.83 3.61 40.88
CA GLU A 412 11.71 4.54 40.66
C GLU A 412 11.85 5.31 39.34
N LEU A 413 13.08 5.68 38.98
CA LEU A 413 13.40 6.28 37.67
C LEU A 413 13.13 5.31 36.51
N MET A 414 13.47 4.04 36.69
CA MET A 414 13.26 3.00 35.69
C MET A 414 11.77 2.67 35.51
N LEU A 415 11.00 2.67 36.61
CA LEU A 415 9.55 2.49 36.57
C LEU A 415 8.84 3.69 35.92
N LYS A 416 9.29 4.92 36.20
CA LYS A 416 8.77 6.14 35.57
C LYS A 416 9.04 6.18 34.06
N TYR A 417 10.18 5.66 33.62
CA TYR A 417 10.50 5.49 32.20
C TYR A 417 9.61 4.44 31.51
N LEU A 418 9.29 3.34 32.20
CA LEU A 418 8.46 2.27 31.64
C LEU A 418 6.97 2.63 31.51
N LEU A 419 6.47 3.54 32.35
CA LEU A 419 5.05 3.90 32.40
C LEU A 419 4.65 5.09 31.49
N GLY A 420 5.60 5.75 30.85
CA GLY A 420 5.34 6.86 29.93
C GLY A 420 4.99 8.16 30.67
N ASN A 421 5.67 9.25 30.29
CA ASN A 421 5.40 10.59 30.80
C ASN A 421 4.08 11.11 30.20
N ASP A 422 2.98 11.05 30.94
CA ASP A 422 1.89 11.99 30.75
C ASP A 422 1.86 12.99 31.92
N GLU A 423 2.18 14.24 31.61
CA GLU A 423 2.00 15.39 32.50
C GLU A 423 0.51 15.59 32.79
N LYS A 424 -0.01 14.88 33.80
CA LYS A 424 -1.15 15.21 34.68
C LYS A 424 -1.64 13.93 35.38
N SER A 425 -0.93 13.49 36.41
CA SER A 425 -1.58 12.84 37.54
C SER A 425 -1.00 13.41 38.83
N GLU A 426 -1.88 13.81 39.73
CA GLU A 426 -1.50 14.36 41.02
C GLU A 426 -0.70 13.32 41.81
N ASN A 427 0.32 13.80 42.51
CA ASN A 427 1.38 13.05 43.19
C ASN A 427 0.88 12.06 44.27
N ASP A 428 -0.42 12.06 44.57
CA ASP A 428 -1.01 11.32 45.70
C ASP A 428 -1.31 9.84 45.36
N ASP A 429 -1.39 9.46 44.07
CA ASP A 429 -1.65 8.07 43.66
C ASP A 429 -0.37 7.20 43.58
N PHE A 430 0.82 7.80 43.57
CA PHE A 430 2.07 7.08 43.32
C PHE A 430 2.52 6.23 44.51
N GLN A 431 2.29 6.72 45.74
CA GLN A 431 2.64 6.01 46.97
C GLN A 431 1.71 4.81 47.24
N GLU A 432 0.43 4.91 46.83
CA GLU A 432 -0.53 3.81 47.00
C GLU A 432 -0.22 2.60 46.10
N ILE A 433 0.39 2.84 44.94
CA ILE A 433 0.85 1.79 44.01
C ILE A 433 2.11 1.10 44.55
N ILE A 434 3.03 1.84 45.16
CA ILE A 434 4.25 1.29 45.80
C ILE A 434 3.87 0.36 46.97
N GLU A 435 2.94 0.76 47.83
CA GLU A 435 2.47 -0.10 48.95
C GLU A 435 1.79 -1.38 48.46
N LYS A 436 1.01 -1.33 47.37
CA LYS A 436 0.38 -2.51 46.78
C LYS A 436 1.41 -3.49 46.22
N LEU A 437 2.47 -3.01 45.60
CA LEU A 437 3.55 -3.86 45.05
C LEU A 437 4.42 -4.48 46.15
N GLN A 438 4.67 -3.74 47.24
CA GLN A 438 5.39 -4.28 48.41
C GLN A 438 4.60 -5.41 49.09
N LYS A 439 3.27 -5.26 49.24
CA LYS A 439 2.41 -6.31 49.80
C LYS A 439 2.34 -7.59 48.95
N ILE A 440 2.51 -7.49 47.63
CA ILE A 440 2.52 -8.65 46.73
C ILE A 440 3.83 -9.45 46.87
N ASN A 441 4.95 -8.79 47.19
CA ASN A 441 6.24 -9.46 47.42
C ASN A 441 6.38 -10.10 48.80
N GLU A 442 5.54 -9.72 49.78
CA GLU A 442 5.52 -10.35 51.10
C GLU A 442 4.62 -11.60 51.18
N GLN A 443 3.85 -11.90 50.12
CA GLN A 443 2.93 -13.05 50.06
C GLN A 443 3.36 -14.17 49.09
N ASN A 444 4.59 -14.13 48.55
CA ASN A 444 5.17 -15.21 47.73
C ASN A 444 6.43 -15.81 48.36
#